data_AF-F4SXB7-F1
#
_entry.id   AF-F4SXB7-F1
#
_cell.length_a   1.000
_cell.length_b   1.000
_cell.length_c   1.000
_cell.angle_alpha   90.00
_cell.angle_beta   90.00
_cell.angle_gamma   90.00
#
_symmetry.space_group_name_H-M   'P 1'
#
loop_
_entity.id
_entity.type
_entity.pdbx_description
1 polymer ?
#
loop_
_entity_poly.entity_id
_entity_poly.type
_entity_poly.pdbx_seq_one_letter_code
_entity_poly.pdbx_strand_id
1 'polypeptide(L)'
;MDMVAVKISGVLKDGAGKPIQNCTIQLKAKRNSTTVLVNTVASENPDEAGRYSMDVEYGQYSVTLLVEGFPPSHAGTITVYEGSRPGTLNDFLGAMTEDDVMPEALRRFEEMVEEAARNAEAASQSAAAAKKSETASAASQTAAKASEDAAREYASQAAEPYKYVLQPLPDVWIPFNDSLDMITGFSPSYKKIVIGDDEITMPGDKIVKFKRASTATYINKSGQLKLAEVDEPRFERDGLLIEGQRTNYLRNSNKPDSWTVHSALNKTFGTDKQGFNYATVTPTESIVGTTGGYTVHGVVAADRFPLASGECFTFSCRVKGAKARCRLRVSVIIGGTDTFSADSYLDLDTRIATVSGNTSLITAKAEQQGEWTYYEATYTANTDIDTVNCAFYMTNKISNETFYDDSTLTMTTPQIELGNTASSFIVTTMPTTRASDVVTIPSQNNLSTRPFTVLCEVSRNWSTPPNVAPRIFDVGGHSIDDNYLSLGFVATGKISANVGMVQPQIASDGERFIVGVRAKSDLSVNAICNGNYTTNLNGKIFGVTATSYRFGGQTAAGTRHLFGHIRNFRVWFKELNDRQIKEAV
;
A
#
# COMPACT_ATOMS: atom_id res chain seq x y z
N MET A 1 38.23 58.09 -13.91
CA MET A 1 38.93 57.76 -12.65
C MET A 1 39.89 56.66 -13.01
N ASP A 2 41.18 56.96 -13.00
CA ASP A 2 42.22 55.97 -13.31
C ASP A 2 42.11 54.80 -12.33
N MET A 3 41.97 53.59 -12.87
CA MET A 3 41.89 52.35 -12.10
C MET A 3 43.27 52.08 -11.50
N VAL A 4 43.35 51.97 -10.17
CA VAL A 4 44.63 51.88 -9.46
C VAL A 4 45.00 50.42 -9.25
N ALA A 5 45.72 49.84 -10.22
CA ALA A 5 46.42 48.59 -10.02
C ALA A 5 47.39 48.71 -8.82
N VAL A 6 47.53 47.64 -8.04
CA VAL A 6 48.38 47.63 -6.84
C VAL A 6 49.80 47.24 -7.23
N LYS A 7 50.75 48.13 -6.91
CA LYS A 7 52.15 47.89 -7.22
C LYS A 7 52.77 46.84 -6.30
N ILE A 8 53.12 45.70 -6.88
CA ILE A 8 53.90 44.65 -6.19
C ILE A 8 55.34 44.74 -6.67
N SER A 9 56.25 45.13 -5.77
CA SER A 9 57.65 45.36 -6.12
C SER A 9 58.59 45.02 -4.97
N GLY A 10 59.78 44.55 -5.30
CA GLY A 10 60.75 44.11 -4.31
C GLY A 10 62.00 43.49 -4.92
N VAL A 11 62.82 42.84 -4.09
CA VAL A 11 63.99 42.07 -4.53
C VAL A 11 63.71 40.59 -4.28
N LEU A 12 63.69 39.78 -5.34
CA LEU A 12 63.56 38.34 -5.23
C LEU A 12 64.91 37.74 -4.83
N LYS A 13 64.93 37.07 -3.68
CA LYS A 13 66.14 36.50 -3.06
C LYS A 13 65.94 35.02 -2.76
N ASP A 14 67.04 34.27 -2.76
CA ASP A 14 67.06 32.89 -2.29
C ASP A 14 67.07 32.79 -0.76
N GLY A 15 67.03 31.57 -0.23
CA GLY A 15 67.07 31.30 1.22
C GLY A 15 68.37 31.74 1.91
N ALA A 16 69.42 32.11 1.16
CA ALA A 16 70.66 32.69 1.67
C ALA A 16 70.71 34.23 1.51
N GLY A 17 69.65 34.84 0.96
CA GLY A 17 69.54 36.28 0.77
C GLY A 17 70.20 36.82 -0.51
N LYS A 18 70.69 35.95 -1.40
CA LYS A 18 71.30 36.36 -2.67
C LYS A 18 70.21 36.61 -3.73
N PRO A 19 70.36 37.63 -4.61
CA PRO A 19 69.40 37.86 -5.69
C PRO A 19 69.27 36.66 -6.63
N ILE A 20 68.02 36.32 -6.99
CA ILE A 20 67.73 35.29 -7.99
C ILE A 20 67.70 35.95 -9.38
N GLN A 21 68.62 35.55 -10.25
CA GLN A 21 68.70 36.02 -11.65
C GLN A 21 67.99 35.05 -12.60
N ASN A 22 67.65 35.51 -13.80
CA ASN A 22 67.00 34.72 -14.87
C ASN A 22 65.73 33.98 -14.41
N CYS A 23 64.93 34.66 -13.58
CA CYS A 23 63.64 34.19 -13.10
C CYS A 23 62.50 34.91 -13.82
N THR A 24 61.37 34.26 -14.01
CA THR A 24 60.10 34.89 -14.36
C THR A 24 59.10 34.63 -13.25
N ILE A 25 58.51 35.70 -12.71
CA ILE A 25 57.41 35.63 -11.74
C ILE A 25 56.12 35.61 -12.55
N GLN A 26 55.31 34.55 -12.40
CA GLN A 26 53.99 34.43 -13.03
C GLN A 26 52.87 34.49 -11.99
N LEU A 27 51.89 35.35 -12.25
CA LEU A 27 50.64 35.45 -11.50
C LEU A 27 49.49 34.99 -12.38
N LYS A 28 48.90 33.83 -12.05
CA LYS A 28 47.75 33.27 -12.78
C LYS A 28 46.46 33.46 -11.99
N ALA A 29 45.48 34.15 -12.57
CA ALA A 29 44.19 34.38 -11.91
C ALA A 29 43.43 33.06 -11.66
N LYS A 30 42.99 32.82 -10.42
CA LYS A 30 42.31 31.58 -10.00
C LYS A 30 40.79 31.62 -10.13
N ARG A 31 40.19 32.82 -10.17
CA ARG A 31 38.76 33.03 -10.36
C ARG A 31 38.52 34.32 -11.15
N ASN A 32 37.36 34.42 -11.80
CA ASN A 32 36.94 35.67 -12.43
C ASN A 32 36.75 36.74 -11.35
N SER A 33 37.31 37.93 -11.55
CA SER A 33 36.97 39.15 -10.81
C SER A 33 36.26 40.12 -11.76
N THR A 34 35.83 41.27 -11.23
CA THR A 34 35.20 42.33 -12.03
C THR A 34 36.17 43.00 -13.01
N THR A 35 37.49 42.77 -12.91
CA THR A 35 38.52 43.28 -13.84
C THR A 35 39.41 42.21 -14.48
N VAL A 36 39.52 41.00 -13.91
CA VAL A 36 40.45 39.97 -14.39
C VAL A 36 39.74 38.63 -14.58
N LEU A 37 39.85 38.07 -15.79
CA LEU A 37 39.32 36.76 -16.13
C LEU A 37 40.24 35.64 -15.62
N VAL A 38 39.65 34.54 -15.16
CA VAL A 38 40.35 33.34 -14.71
C VAL A 38 41.29 32.81 -15.80
N ASN A 39 42.42 32.24 -15.39
CA ASN A 39 43.49 31.70 -16.24
C ASN A 39 44.31 32.71 -17.06
N THR A 40 44.04 34.01 -16.95
CA THR A 40 44.96 35.03 -17.46
C THR A 40 46.24 35.06 -16.63
N VAL A 41 47.38 35.36 -17.27
CA VAL A 41 48.71 35.34 -16.67
C VAL A 41 49.37 36.70 -16.86
N ALA A 42 49.80 37.31 -15.76
CA ALA A 42 50.76 38.41 -15.76
C ALA A 42 52.16 37.86 -15.44
N SER A 43 53.19 38.35 -16.12
CA SER A 43 54.56 37.90 -15.94
C SER A 43 55.55 39.06 -15.86
N GLU A 44 56.48 38.99 -14.93
CA GLU A 44 57.55 39.98 -14.76
C GLU A 44 58.89 39.28 -14.58
N ASN A 45 59.95 39.82 -15.20
CA ASN A 45 61.29 39.27 -15.13
C ASN A 45 62.17 40.19 -14.26
N PRO A 46 62.65 39.74 -13.09
CA PRO A 46 63.53 40.55 -12.26
C PRO A 46 64.87 40.84 -12.97
N ASP A 47 65.48 42.00 -12.67
CA ASP A 47 66.78 42.39 -13.21
C ASP A 47 67.96 41.58 -12.64
N GLU A 48 69.20 41.87 -13.08
CA GLU A 48 70.41 41.19 -12.58
C GLU A 48 70.64 41.34 -11.07
N ALA A 49 70.00 42.33 -10.43
CA ALA A 49 69.99 42.54 -8.98
C ALA A 49 68.76 41.92 -8.29
N GLY A 50 67.94 41.16 -9.02
CA GLY A 50 66.73 40.48 -8.55
C GLY A 50 65.53 41.42 -8.32
N ARG A 51 65.58 42.67 -8.79
CA ARG A 51 64.50 43.65 -8.57
C ARG A 51 63.36 43.42 -9.56
N TYR A 52 62.13 43.38 -9.04
CA TYR A 52 60.92 43.28 -9.85
C TYR A 52 59.92 44.38 -9.45
N SER A 53 59.07 44.78 -10.40
CA SER A 53 58.03 45.77 -10.16
C SER A 53 56.90 45.58 -11.17
N MET A 54 55.73 45.16 -10.72
CA MET A 54 54.56 44.99 -11.57
C MET A 54 53.32 45.62 -10.93
N ASP A 55 52.44 46.16 -11.76
CA ASP A 55 51.14 46.66 -11.34
C ASP A 55 50.09 45.53 -11.48
N VAL A 56 49.46 45.15 -10.38
CA VAL A 56 48.57 43.96 -10.31
C VAL A 56 47.16 44.38 -9.94
N GLU A 57 46.20 44.01 -10.79
CA GLU A 57 44.78 44.24 -10.56
C GLU A 57 44.23 43.38 -9.42
N TYR A 58 43.14 43.84 -8.78
CA TYR A 58 42.54 43.11 -7.66
C TYR A 58 42.01 41.73 -8.08
N GLY A 59 42.24 40.73 -7.25
CA GLY A 59 41.94 39.35 -7.59
C GLY A 59 42.71 38.35 -6.75
N GLN A 60 42.45 37.06 -7.00
CA GLN A 60 43.17 35.95 -6.37
C GLN A 60 44.06 35.26 -7.40
N TYR A 61 45.36 35.17 -7.10
CA TYR A 61 46.37 34.70 -8.04
C TYR A 61 47.20 33.55 -7.47
N SER A 62 47.48 32.58 -8.33
CA SER A 62 48.48 31.55 -8.09
C SER A 62 49.85 32.07 -8.55
N VAL A 63 50.83 32.11 -7.63
CA VAL A 63 52.18 32.61 -7.90
C VAL A 63 53.11 31.44 -8.28
N THR A 64 53.80 31.55 -9.40
CA THR A 64 54.78 30.56 -9.86
C THR A 64 56.09 31.25 -10.23
N LEU A 65 57.21 30.71 -9.78
CA LEU A 65 58.55 31.18 -10.12
C LEU A 65 59.19 30.23 -11.13
N LEU A 66 59.63 30.75 -12.27
CA LEU A 66 60.27 29.99 -13.33
C LEU A 66 61.72 30.47 -13.44
N VAL A 67 62.65 29.70 -12.89
CA VAL A 67 64.09 29.99 -12.99
C VAL A 67 64.68 29.16 -14.12
N GLU A 68 65.42 29.80 -15.04
CA GLU A 68 66.02 29.12 -16.19
C GLU A 68 66.89 27.93 -15.76
N GLY A 69 66.60 26.74 -16.31
CA GLY A 69 67.28 25.49 -15.95
C GLY A 69 66.68 24.70 -14.78
N PHE A 70 65.64 25.22 -14.10
CA PHE A 70 64.94 24.54 -13.01
C PHE A 70 63.43 24.36 -13.32
N PRO A 71 62.78 23.31 -12.77
CA PRO A 71 61.34 23.14 -12.95
C PRO A 71 60.56 24.30 -12.31
N PRO A 72 59.40 24.71 -12.87
CA PRO A 72 58.55 25.75 -12.29
C PRO A 72 58.19 25.43 -10.84
N SER A 73 58.39 26.41 -9.96
CA SER A 73 58.11 26.27 -8.53
C SER A 73 56.90 27.08 -8.13
N HIS A 74 55.88 26.44 -7.57
CA HIS A 74 54.72 27.13 -7.02
C HIS A 74 55.09 27.80 -5.68
N ALA A 75 54.95 29.12 -5.60
CA ALA A 75 55.33 29.89 -4.42
C ALA A 75 54.16 30.10 -3.43
N GLY A 76 52.91 29.97 -3.89
CA GLY A 76 51.71 30.09 -3.06
C GLY A 76 50.56 30.81 -3.77
N THR A 77 49.50 31.10 -3.04
CA THR A 77 48.35 31.90 -3.51
C THR A 77 48.35 33.25 -2.80
N ILE A 78 48.11 34.33 -3.54
CA ILE A 78 47.92 35.67 -2.99
C ILE A 78 46.51 36.19 -3.30
N THR A 79 45.99 37.05 -2.43
CA THR A 79 44.75 37.80 -2.68
C THR A 79 45.05 39.30 -2.61
N VAL A 80 44.80 40.01 -3.71
CA VAL A 80 44.93 41.47 -3.79
C VAL A 80 43.53 42.06 -3.70
N TYR A 81 43.29 42.87 -2.66
CA TYR A 81 42.00 43.51 -2.39
C TYR A 81 41.95 44.94 -2.94
N GLU A 82 40.74 45.47 -3.12
CA GLU A 82 40.53 46.87 -3.44
C GLU A 82 41.02 47.74 -2.27
N GLY A 83 42.08 48.53 -2.49
CA GLY A 83 42.74 49.32 -1.44
C GLY A 83 43.93 48.65 -0.74
N SER A 84 44.39 47.47 -1.20
CA SER A 84 45.66 46.90 -0.74
C SER A 84 46.81 47.89 -0.94
N ARG A 85 47.67 48.06 0.07
CA ARG A 85 48.85 48.93 -0.02
C ARG A 85 49.94 48.27 -0.88
N PRO A 86 50.72 49.04 -1.66
CA PRO A 86 51.90 48.51 -2.35
C PRO A 86 52.85 47.80 -1.39
N GLY A 87 53.43 46.69 -1.82
CA GLY A 87 54.24 45.82 -0.98
C GLY A 87 55.06 44.80 -1.78
N THR A 88 55.83 43.97 -1.07
CA THR A 88 56.60 42.89 -1.69
C THR A 88 55.73 41.66 -1.90
N LEU A 89 56.09 40.79 -2.85
CA LEU A 89 55.39 39.52 -3.09
C LEU A 89 55.29 38.64 -1.84
N ASN A 90 56.30 38.68 -0.95
CA ASN A 90 56.27 37.95 0.31
C ASN A 90 55.26 38.52 1.32
N ASP A 91 55.02 39.84 1.31
CA ASP A 91 54.02 40.47 2.18
C ASP A 91 52.61 39.96 1.82
N PHE A 92 52.35 39.73 0.53
CA PHE A 92 51.08 39.18 0.05
C PHE A 92 50.98 37.66 0.25
N LEU A 93 52.09 36.92 0.19
CA LEU A 93 52.12 35.47 0.46
C LEU A 93 51.98 35.12 1.95
N GLY A 94 52.28 36.07 2.84
CA GLY A 94 52.20 35.89 4.30
C GLY A 94 50.92 36.42 4.96
N ALA A 95 49.97 36.98 4.19
CA ALA A 95 48.75 37.56 4.73
C ALA A 95 47.69 36.48 5.07
N MET A 96 47.11 36.53 6.28
CA MET A 96 46.02 35.63 6.69
C MET A 96 44.78 35.77 5.78
N THR A 97 44.11 34.66 5.49
CA THR A 97 42.93 34.57 4.61
C THR A 97 41.63 34.36 5.39
N GLU A 98 40.45 34.55 4.78
CA GLU A 98 39.14 34.39 5.45
C GLU A 98 38.94 33.00 6.08
N ASP A 99 39.61 31.95 5.56
CA ASP A 99 39.61 30.60 6.14
C ASP A 99 40.29 30.53 7.53
N ASP A 100 41.12 31.52 7.88
CA ASP A 100 41.79 31.60 9.19
C ASP A 100 40.87 32.20 10.28
N VAL A 101 39.68 32.72 9.94
CA VAL A 101 38.87 33.56 10.84
C VAL A 101 37.63 32.84 11.42
N MET A 102 37.28 31.62 10.96
CA MET A 102 36.18 30.84 11.57
C MET A 102 36.74 29.83 12.60
N PRO A 103 36.57 30.04 13.92
CA PRO A 103 37.15 29.14 14.93
C PRO A 103 36.43 27.78 14.92
N GLU A 104 37.18 26.67 14.96
CA GLU A 104 36.61 25.30 15.06
C GLU A 104 35.59 25.14 16.19
N ALA A 105 35.73 25.92 17.27
CA ALA A 105 34.80 25.93 18.39
C ALA A 105 33.37 26.36 17.98
N LEU A 106 33.23 27.29 17.02
CA LEU A 106 31.94 27.75 16.54
C LEU A 106 31.26 26.69 15.67
N ARG A 107 32.02 26.01 14.80
CA ARG A 107 31.52 24.88 14.00
C ARG A 107 31.03 23.74 14.89
N ARG A 108 31.79 23.37 15.92
CA ARG A 108 31.37 22.34 16.90
C ARG A 108 30.15 22.76 17.71
N PHE A 109 29.98 24.06 17.96
CA PHE A 109 28.81 24.58 18.66
C PHE A 109 27.54 24.48 17.80
N GLU A 110 27.63 24.83 16.50
CA GLU A 110 26.51 24.65 15.56
C GLU A 110 26.11 23.18 15.41
N GLU A 111 27.09 22.27 15.26
CA GLU A 111 26.86 20.82 15.20
C GLU A 111 26.16 20.31 16.48
N MET A 112 26.58 20.80 17.66
CA MET A 112 25.97 20.44 18.95
C MET A 112 24.54 20.97 19.09
N VAL A 113 24.26 22.18 18.59
CA VAL A 113 22.91 22.76 18.59
C VAL A 113 21.98 21.99 17.65
N GLU A 114 22.45 21.60 16.47
CA GLU A 114 21.69 20.75 15.55
C GLU A 114 21.44 19.34 16.11
N GLU A 115 22.42 18.76 16.81
CA GLU A 115 22.26 17.49 17.50
C GLU A 115 21.26 17.61 18.67
N ALA A 116 21.34 18.68 19.45
CA ALA A 116 20.38 18.96 20.53
C ALA A 116 18.95 19.15 19.99
N ALA A 117 18.79 19.85 18.86
CA ALA A 117 17.50 20.03 18.19
C ALA A 117 16.93 18.70 17.70
N ARG A 118 17.76 17.85 17.06
CA ARG A 118 17.36 16.50 16.63
C ARG A 118 16.97 15.61 17.81
N ASN A 119 17.73 15.65 18.90
CA ASN A 119 17.43 14.88 20.10
C ASN A 119 16.14 15.36 20.78
N ALA A 120 15.88 16.67 20.81
CA ALA A 120 14.63 17.23 21.33
C ALA A 120 13.41 16.82 20.47
N GLU A 121 13.56 16.81 19.14
CA GLU A 121 12.52 16.36 18.23
C GLU A 121 12.24 14.84 18.38
N ALA A 122 13.29 14.02 18.46
CA ALA A 122 13.17 12.59 18.74
C ALA A 122 12.49 12.33 20.10
N ALA A 123 12.87 13.06 21.15
CA ALA A 123 12.23 12.96 22.46
C ALA A 123 10.74 13.35 22.42
N SER A 124 10.39 14.39 21.65
CA SER A 124 9.00 14.82 21.45
C SER A 124 8.18 13.76 20.70
N GLN A 125 8.74 13.15 19.65
CA GLN A 125 8.11 12.04 18.93
C GLN A 125 7.92 10.81 19.84
N SER A 126 8.93 10.47 20.65
CA SER A 126 8.85 9.39 21.63
C SER A 126 7.80 9.65 22.71
N ALA A 127 7.69 10.89 23.22
CA ALA A 127 6.64 11.27 24.16
C ALA A 127 5.23 11.17 23.55
N ALA A 128 5.07 11.57 22.28
CA ALA A 128 3.82 11.42 21.55
C ALA A 128 3.45 9.93 21.31
N ALA A 129 4.43 9.09 20.97
CA ALA A 129 4.25 7.65 20.83
C ALA A 129 3.88 6.99 22.16
N ALA A 130 4.55 7.36 23.26
CA ALA A 130 4.25 6.89 24.60
C ALA A 130 2.83 7.27 25.03
N LYS A 131 2.40 8.50 24.78
CA LYS A 131 1.02 8.95 25.08
C LYS A 131 -0.04 8.23 24.24
N LYS A 132 0.27 7.94 22.97
CA LYS A 132 -0.60 7.12 22.11
C LYS A 132 -0.68 5.67 22.62
N SER A 133 0.43 5.10 23.09
CA SER A 133 0.48 3.77 23.72
C SER A 133 -0.30 3.73 25.03
N GLU A 134 -0.14 4.75 25.90
CA GLU A 134 -0.92 4.92 27.12
C GLU A 134 -2.43 4.97 26.82
N THR A 135 -2.82 5.76 25.81
CA THR A 135 -4.22 5.86 25.38
C THR A 135 -4.74 4.52 24.84
N ALA A 136 -3.94 3.80 24.05
CA ALA A 136 -4.29 2.48 23.53
C ALA A 136 -4.38 1.42 24.63
N SER A 137 -3.51 1.49 25.64
CA SER A 137 -3.52 0.62 26.83
C SER A 137 -4.75 0.89 27.69
N ALA A 138 -5.08 2.15 27.96
CA ALA A 138 -6.29 2.55 28.68
C ALA A 138 -7.57 2.13 27.92
N ALA A 139 -7.59 2.28 26.58
CA ALA A 139 -8.66 1.79 25.73
C ALA A 139 -8.76 0.26 25.77
N SER A 140 -7.63 -0.45 25.75
CA SER A 140 -7.59 -1.92 25.86
C SER A 140 -8.05 -2.41 27.24
N GLN A 141 -7.69 -1.71 28.31
CA GLN A 141 -8.16 -2.02 29.66
C GLN A 141 -9.66 -1.76 29.81
N THR A 142 -10.16 -0.68 29.20
CA THR A 142 -11.59 -0.37 29.17
C THR A 142 -12.35 -1.39 28.33
N ALA A 143 -11.80 -1.82 27.19
CA ALA A 143 -12.39 -2.88 26.36
C ALA A 143 -12.36 -4.24 27.06
N ALA A 144 -11.27 -4.58 27.76
CA ALA A 144 -11.17 -5.79 28.57
C ALA A 144 -12.19 -5.76 29.73
N LYS A 145 -12.35 -4.62 30.39
CA LYS A 145 -13.33 -4.45 31.45
C LYS A 145 -14.77 -4.51 30.93
N ALA A 146 -15.05 -3.86 29.80
CA ALA A 146 -16.33 -3.98 29.11
C ALA A 146 -16.60 -5.41 28.65
N SER A 147 -15.58 -6.16 28.23
CA SER A 147 -15.71 -7.58 27.89
C SER A 147 -15.93 -8.46 29.12
N GLU A 148 -15.29 -8.17 30.25
CA GLU A 148 -15.51 -8.85 31.53
C GLU A 148 -16.92 -8.60 32.03
N ASP A 149 -17.36 -7.34 32.01
CA ASP A 149 -18.69 -6.92 32.44
C ASP A 149 -19.76 -7.47 31.49
N ALA A 150 -19.52 -7.47 30.18
CA ALA A 150 -20.41 -8.11 29.21
C ALA A 150 -20.46 -9.63 29.38
N ALA A 151 -19.33 -10.29 29.67
CA ALA A 151 -19.32 -11.73 29.96
C ALA A 151 -20.08 -12.05 31.26
N ARG A 152 -19.95 -11.20 32.28
CA ARG A 152 -20.66 -11.32 33.56
C ARG A 152 -22.15 -11.03 33.40
N GLU A 153 -22.49 -10.01 32.64
CA GLU A 153 -23.86 -9.66 32.30
C GLU A 153 -24.49 -10.76 31.46
N TYR A 154 -23.81 -11.26 30.43
CA TYR A 154 -24.25 -12.38 29.61
C TYR A 154 -24.43 -13.66 30.44
N ALA A 155 -23.53 -13.95 31.37
CA ALA A 155 -23.69 -15.08 32.31
C ALA A 155 -24.91 -14.88 33.23
N SER A 156 -25.20 -13.64 33.63
CA SER A 156 -26.40 -13.32 34.43
C SER A 156 -27.69 -13.37 33.63
N GLN A 157 -27.66 -12.94 32.36
CA GLN A 157 -28.79 -12.97 31.45
C GLN A 157 -29.07 -14.41 30.99
N ALA A 158 -28.06 -15.25 30.81
CA ALA A 158 -28.22 -16.68 30.51
C ALA A 158 -28.62 -17.54 31.73
N ALA A 159 -28.81 -16.94 32.91
CA ALA A 159 -29.41 -17.60 34.06
C ALA A 159 -30.95 -17.74 33.88
N GLU A 160 -31.61 -18.53 34.72
CA GLU A 160 -33.09 -18.65 34.69
C GLU A 160 -33.73 -17.24 34.81
N PRO A 161 -34.73 -16.89 33.98
CA PRO A 161 -35.53 -17.75 33.10
C PRO A 161 -35.05 -17.89 31.63
N TYR A 162 -33.93 -17.28 31.23
CA TYR A 162 -33.51 -17.21 29.82
C TYR A 162 -32.46 -18.23 29.40
N LYS A 163 -32.13 -19.20 30.28
CA LYS A 163 -31.19 -20.30 30.03
C LYS A 163 -31.42 -21.05 28.72
N TYR A 164 -32.67 -21.11 28.25
CA TYR A 164 -33.04 -21.78 27.00
C TYR A 164 -33.19 -20.84 25.80
N VAL A 165 -33.00 -19.54 25.99
CA VAL A 165 -33.19 -18.49 24.96
C VAL A 165 -31.84 -17.92 24.53
N LEU A 166 -30.97 -17.59 25.49
CA LEU A 166 -29.64 -17.04 25.22
C LEU A 166 -28.61 -18.18 25.10
N GLN A 167 -27.59 -17.98 24.25
CA GLN A 167 -26.49 -18.92 24.18
C GLN A 167 -25.68 -18.84 25.51
N PRO A 168 -25.05 -19.93 25.94
CA PRO A 168 -24.08 -19.86 27.03
C PRO A 168 -22.79 -19.19 26.55
N LEU A 169 -21.89 -18.81 27.46
CA LEU A 169 -20.56 -18.30 27.08
C LEU A 169 -19.87 -19.32 26.14
N PRO A 170 -19.34 -18.90 24.97
CA PRO A 170 -18.66 -19.81 24.07
C PRO A 170 -17.35 -20.34 24.66
N ASP A 171 -17.00 -21.59 24.34
CA ASP A 171 -15.73 -22.21 24.70
C ASP A 171 -14.56 -21.57 23.93
N VAL A 172 -14.82 -21.13 22.70
CA VAL A 172 -13.91 -20.30 21.89
C VAL A 172 -14.67 -19.09 21.38
N TRP A 173 -14.14 -17.89 21.59
CA TRP A 173 -14.75 -16.65 21.12
C TRP A 173 -13.69 -15.66 20.64
N ILE A 174 -13.78 -15.35 19.35
CA ILE A 174 -12.91 -14.41 18.66
C ILE A 174 -13.77 -13.28 18.06
N PRO A 175 -13.71 -12.05 18.61
CA PRO A 175 -14.55 -10.97 18.12
C PRO A 175 -14.26 -10.55 16.68
N PHE A 176 -12.98 -10.58 16.25
CA PHE A 176 -12.52 -10.05 14.95
C PHE A 176 -13.08 -8.66 14.61
N ASN A 177 -13.29 -7.83 15.63
CA ASN A 177 -13.81 -6.48 15.45
C ASN A 177 -12.64 -5.50 15.23
N ASP A 178 -11.66 -5.52 16.11
CA ASP A 178 -10.56 -4.54 16.20
C ASP A 178 -9.22 -5.14 16.62
N SER A 179 -9.20 -6.38 17.11
CA SER A 179 -7.98 -7.09 17.45
C SER A 179 -8.05 -8.58 17.12
N LEU A 180 -6.88 -9.23 17.21
CA LEU A 180 -6.70 -10.67 17.10
C LEU A 180 -6.78 -11.36 18.49
N ASP A 181 -7.18 -10.65 19.54
CA ASP A 181 -7.36 -11.25 20.87
C ASP A 181 -8.62 -12.12 20.91
N MET A 182 -8.54 -13.25 21.62
CA MET A 182 -9.66 -14.13 21.89
C MET A 182 -10.18 -13.85 23.30
N ILE A 183 -11.50 -13.83 23.48
CA ILE A 183 -12.14 -13.71 24.81
C ILE A 183 -12.02 -15.06 25.54
N THR A 184 -12.42 -16.13 24.86
CA THR A 184 -12.31 -17.53 25.31
C THR A 184 -11.62 -18.39 24.25
N GLY A 185 -11.08 -19.53 24.68
CA GLY A 185 -10.25 -20.42 23.87
C GLY A 185 -8.77 -20.36 24.25
N PHE A 186 -7.93 -20.95 23.40
CA PHE A 186 -6.50 -21.10 23.63
C PHE A 186 -5.69 -20.80 22.37
N SER A 187 -4.62 -20.02 22.48
CA SER A 187 -3.65 -19.94 21.39
C SER A 187 -2.33 -19.53 22.01
N PRO A 188 -1.29 -20.38 21.94
CA PRO A 188 0.00 -20.06 22.52
C PRO A 188 0.62 -18.95 21.67
N SER A 189 0.83 -17.80 22.30
CA SER A 189 1.48 -16.66 21.68
C SER A 189 2.34 -15.94 22.69
N TYR A 190 3.12 -14.99 22.19
CA TYR A 190 3.86 -14.06 23.01
C TYR A 190 3.46 -12.64 22.61
N LYS A 191 3.08 -11.80 23.56
CA LYS A 191 2.89 -10.36 23.36
C LYS A 191 4.27 -9.70 23.40
N LYS A 192 4.63 -9.05 22.31
CA LYS A 192 5.79 -8.15 22.27
C LYS A 192 5.33 -6.77 22.73
N ILE A 193 5.85 -6.32 23.86
CA ILE A 193 5.64 -4.98 24.39
C ILE A 193 6.95 -4.24 24.19
N VAL A 194 6.92 -3.17 23.40
CA VAL A 194 8.08 -2.28 23.21
C VAL A 194 7.97 -1.15 24.22
N ILE A 195 8.98 -1.00 25.08
CA ILE A 195 9.09 0.08 26.05
C ILE A 195 10.44 0.77 25.81
N GLY A 196 10.43 1.90 25.10
CA GLY A 196 11.68 2.53 24.62
C GLY A 196 12.35 1.66 23.55
N ASP A 197 13.64 1.37 23.72
CA ASP A 197 14.42 0.48 22.84
C ASP A 197 14.32 -1.01 23.25
N ASP A 198 13.71 -1.30 24.41
CA ASP A 198 13.60 -2.66 24.93
C ASP A 198 12.34 -3.35 24.42
N GLU A 199 12.54 -4.55 23.87
CA GLU A 199 11.46 -5.45 23.45
C GLU A 199 11.23 -6.53 24.52
N ILE A 200 10.14 -6.40 25.29
CA ILE A 200 9.74 -7.40 26.29
C ILE A 200 8.77 -8.38 25.63
N THR A 201 9.18 -9.65 25.55
CA THR A 201 8.33 -10.74 25.07
C THR A 201 7.66 -11.43 26.26
N MET A 202 6.36 -11.20 26.47
CA MET A 202 5.58 -11.86 27.52
C MET A 202 4.75 -13.01 26.93
N PRO A 203 4.67 -14.18 27.58
CA PRO A 203 3.71 -15.20 27.17
C PRO A 203 2.29 -14.63 27.27
N GLY A 204 1.57 -14.70 26.17
CA GLY A 204 0.19 -14.25 26.05
C GLY A 204 -0.62 -15.34 25.39
N ASP A 205 -1.35 -16.11 26.18
CA ASP A 205 -2.34 -17.03 25.64
C ASP A 205 -3.51 -16.22 25.06
N LYS A 206 -4.16 -16.74 24.00
CA LYS A 206 -5.37 -16.18 23.34
C LYS A 206 -5.14 -15.11 22.28
N ILE A 207 -4.11 -15.24 21.46
CA ILE A 207 -3.92 -14.39 20.27
C ILE A 207 -4.01 -15.23 19.00
N VAL A 208 -4.85 -14.81 18.07
CA VAL A 208 -4.96 -15.41 16.74
C VAL A 208 -3.70 -15.10 15.94
N LYS A 209 -3.18 -16.11 15.23
CA LYS A 209 -2.00 -15.95 14.38
C LYS A 209 -2.43 -15.40 13.02
N PHE A 210 -1.78 -14.34 12.59
CA PHE A 210 -1.98 -13.71 11.29
C PHE A 210 -0.64 -13.64 10.54
N LYS A 211 -0.67 -13.94 9.24
CA LYS A 211 0.48 -13.78 8.33
C LYS A 211 0.05 -13.23 6.98
N ARG A 212 0.81 -12.27 6.47
CA ARG A 212 0.72 -11.76 5.08
C ARG A 212 2.09 -11.23 4.67
N ALA A 213 2.67 -11.80 3.61
CA ALA A 213 4.04 -11.49 3.16
C ALA A 213 4.19 -10.18 2.36
N SER A 214 3.19 -9.31 2.36
CA SER A 214 3.22 -8.01 1.69
C SER A 214 2.45 -6.98 2.49
N THR A 215 2.69 -5.70 2.21
CA THR A 215 1.77 -4.64 2.62
C THR A 215 0.45 -4.79 1.85
N ALA A 216 -0.61 -4.20 2.37
CA ALA A 216 -1.92 -4.23 1.74
C ALA A 216 -2.77 -3.04 2.17
N THR A 217 -3.59 -2.50 1.26
CA THR A 217 -4.51 -1.44 1.64
C THR A 217 -5.82 -1.99 2.21
N TYR A 218 -6.52 -1.16 2.97
CA TYR A 218 -7.88 -1.39 3.44
C TYR A 218 -8.57 -0.06 3.77
N ILE A 219 -9.89 -0.10 3.91
CA ILE A 219 -10.69 1.02 4.40
C ILE A 219 -10.95 0.81 5.89
N ASN A 220 -10.34 1.66 6.72
CA ASN A 220 -10.55 1.55 8.17
C ASN A 220 -12.00 1.90 8.56
N LYS A 221 -12.35 1.69 9.83
CA LYS A 221 -13.72 1.96 10.34
C LYS A 221 -14.17 3.43 10.22
N SER A 222 -13.22 4.37 10.05
CA SER A 222 -13.49 5.79 9.81
C SER A 222 -13.69 6.11 8.32
N GLY A 223 -13.64 5.11 7.43
CA GLY A 223 -13.81 5.28 5.99
C GLY A 223 -12.57 5.81 5.27
N GLN A 224 -11.39 5.75 5.89
CA GLN A 224 -10.13 6.24 5.31
C GLN A 224 -9.29 5.09 4.76
N LEU A 225 -8.61 5.34 3.64
CA LEU A 225 -7.58 4.45 3.13
C LEU A 225 -6.43 4.35 4.12
N LYS A 226 -6.05 3.12 4.45
CA LYS A 226 -4.86 2.81 5.23
C LYS A 226 -4.02 1.77 4.51
N LEU A 227 -2.72 1.83 4.78
CA LEU A 227 -1.78 0.78 4.43
C LEU A 227 -1.55 -0.04 5.70
N ALA A 228 -1.79 -1.34 5.62
CA ALA A 228 -1.39 -2.30 6.63
C ALA A 228 -0.01 -2.85 6.25
N GLU A 229 0.89 -2.89 7.22
CA GLU A 229 2.24 -3.43 7.06
C GLU A 229 2.21 -4.96 6.85
N VAL A 230 3.38 -5.53 6.56
CA VAL A 230 3.57 -6.99 6.55
C VAL A 230 3.11 -7.56 7.89
N ASP A 231 2.37 -8.66 7.85
CA ASP A 231 1.76 -9.31 9.03
C ASP A 231 0.79 -8.45 9.87
N GLU A 232 0.37 -7.28 9.38
CA GLU A 232 -0.66 -6.46 10.05
C GLU A 232 -2.08 -6.84 9.56
N PRO A 233 -3.01 -7.23 10.45
CA PRO A 233 -4.38 -7.56 10.08
C PRO A 233 -5.17 -6.32 9.63
N ARG A 234 -6.15 -6.53 8.75
CA ARG A 234 -6.97 -5.45 8.17
C ARG A 234 -8.37 -5.49 8.74
N PHE A 235 -8.67 -4.61 9.70
CA PHE A 235 -9.99 -4.49 10.32
C PHE A 235 -10.80 -3.36 9.67
N GLU A 236 -11.86 -3.74 8.99
CA GLU A 236 -12.82 -2.81 8.41
C GLU A 236 -14.11 -2.76 9.25
N ARG A 237 -15.13 -2.04 8.78
CA ARG A 237 -16.42 -1.93 9.49
C ARG A 237 -17.08 -3.30 9.74
N ASP A 238 -16.88 -4.23 8.82
CA ASP A 238 -17.56 -5.53 8.81
C ASP A 238 -16.78 -6.64 9.51
N GLY A 239 -15.55 -6.39 9.95
CA GLY A 239 -14.71 -7.34 10.68
C GLY A 239 -13.30 -7.45 10.11
N LEU A 240 -12.68 -8.61 10.31
CA LEU A 240 -11.37 -8.93 9.74
C LEU A 240 -11.52 -9.24 8.25
N LEU A 241 -10.93 -8.41 7.39
CA LEU A 241 -10.85 -8.64 5.95
C LEU A 241 -9.84 -9.75 5.66
N ILE A 242 -10.27 -10.76 4.90
CA ILE A 242 -9.43 -11.91 4.51
C ILE A 242 -9.56 -12.13 3.00
N GLU A 243 -8.43 -12.01 2.31
CA GLU A 243 -8.35 -12.10 0.85
C GLU A 243 -7.21 -13.01 0.41
N GLY A 244 -7.40 -13.66 -0.75
CA GLY A 244 -6.33 -14.42 -1.39
C GLY A 244 -5.34 -13.51 -2.12
N GLN A 245 -4.25 -14.12 -2.57
CA GLN A 245 -3.27 -13.45 -3.42
C GLN A 245 -3.92 -12.88 -4.69
N ARG A 246 -3.56 -11.64 -5.02
CA ARG A 246 -3.98 -10.96 -6.24
C ARG A 246 -2.88 -10.08 -6.79
N THR A 247 -2.87 -9.90 -8.10
CA THR A 247 -1.92 -9.05 -8.82
C THR A 247 -2.70 -7.99 -9.57
N ASN A 248 -2.38 -6.72 -9.34
CA ASN A 248 -2.89 -5.64 -10.18
C ASN A 248 -1.91 -5.43 -11.34
N TYR A 249 -2.38 -5.61 -12.58
CA TYR A 249 -1.58 -5.52 -13.80
C TYR A 249 -1.36 -4.09 -14.30
N LEU A 250 -1.98 -3.11 -13.68
CA LEU A 250 -1.75 -1.71 -14.03
C LEU A 250 -0.43 -1.21 -13.44
N ARG A 251 0.25 -0.37 -14.21
CA ARG A 251 1.32 0.51 -13.69
C ARG A 251 0.69 1.74 -13.06
N ASN A 252 1.36 2.32 -12.06
CA ASN A 252 1.02 3.63 -11.49
C ASN A 252 -0.46 3.76 -11.04
N SER A 253 -1.08 2.72 -10.47
CA SER A 253 -2.53 2.69 -10.21
C SER A 253 -3.04 3.84 -9.34
N ASN A 254 -2.21 4.36 -8.41
CA ASN A 254 -2.54 5.51 -7.56
C ASN A 254 -1.71 6.77 -7.89
N LYS A 255 -1.11 6.84 -9.08
CA LYS A 255 -0.27 7.95 -9.56
C LYS A 255 -0.80 8.49 -10.90
N PRO A 256 -1.93 9.23 -10.88
CA PRO A 256 -2.68 9.62 -12.09
C PRO A 256 -1.93 10.53 -13.06
N ASP A 257 -0.95 11.30 -12.58
CA ASP A 257 -0.03 12.09 -13.39
C ASP A 257 0.86 11.23 -14.31
N SER A 258 1.02 9.96 -13.98
CA SER A 258 1.79 8.97 -14.76
C SER A 258 0.90 8.01 -15.58
N TRP A 259 -0.41 8.26 -15.69
CA TRP A 259 -1.31 7.48 -16.53
C TRP A 259 -1.15 7.84 -18.01
N THR A 260 -1.37 6.85 -18.88
CA THR A 260 -1.31 7.01 -20.34
C THR A 260 -2.63 7.55 -20.89
N VAL A 261 -3.04 8.73 -20.42
CA VAL A 261 -4.24 9.43 -20.88
C VAL A 261 -4.03 9.90 -22.33
N HIS A 262 -4.99 9.60 -23.20
CA HIS A 262 -4.95 10.00 -24.62
C HIS A 262 -4.87 11.52 -24.76
N SER A 263 -4.10 12.01 -25.75
CA SER A 263 -3.83 13.45 -25.94
C SER A 263 -5.07 14.29 -26.25
N ALA A 264 -6.13 13.65 -26.73
CA ALA A 264 -7.43 14.30 -26.97
C ALA A 264 -8.23 14.59 -25.69
N LEU A 265 -7.73 14.19 -24.52
CA LEU A 265 -8.33 14.46 -23.22
C LEU A 265 -7.44 15.41 -22.41
N ASN A 266 -8.04 16.49 -21.90
CA ASN A 266 -7.44 17.27 -20.83
C ASN A 266 -7.44 16.45 -19.53
N LYS A 267 -6.51 16.75 -18.62
CA LYS A 267 -6.36 16.03 -17.35
C LYS A 267 -6.03 16.96 -16.20
N THR A 268 -6.72 16.78 -15.09
CA THR A 268 -6.41 17.39 -13.79
C THR A 268 -6.36 16.31 -12.72
N PHE A 269 -5.65 16.58 -11.62
CA PHE A 269 -5.40 15.60 -10.57
C PHE A 269 -5.85 16.11 -9.23
N GLY A 270 -6.19 15.20 -8.33
CA GLY A 270 -6.50 15.52 -6.95
C GLY A 270 -6.53 14.28 -6.07
N THR A 271 -6.87 14.48 -4.80
CA THR A 271 -7.01 13.42 -3.81
C THR A 271 -8.41 13.48 -3.20
N ASP A 272 -9.08 12.34 -3.09
CA ASP A 272 -10.43 12.26 -2.52
C ASP A 272 -10.41 12.29 -0.98
N LYS A 273 -11.60 12.35 -0.37
CA LYS A 273 -11.75 12.37 1.10
C LYS A 273 -11.23 11.10 1.78
N GLN A 274 -11.08 10.01 1.04
CA GLN A 274 -10.59 8.74 1.57
C GLN A 274 -9.06 8.62 1.42
N GLY A 275 -8.40 9.53 0.70
CA GLY A 275 -6.95 9.56 0.50
C GLY A 275 -6.48 8.94 -0.81
N PHE A 276 -7.38 8.62 -1.75
CA PHE A 276 -7.01 8.10 -3.06
C PHE A 276 -6.78 9.22 -4.07
N ASN A 277 -5.75 9.06 -4.89
CA ASN A 277 -5.49 9.99 -5.98
C ASN A 277 -6.40 9.67 -7.17
N TYR A 278 -6.82 10.72 -7.88
CA TYR A 278 -7.70 10.60 -9.04
C TYR A 278 -7.24 11.48 -10.19
N ALA A 279 -7.67 11.11 -11.40
CA ALA A 279 -7.63 11.98 -12.57
C ALA A 279 -9.05 12.39 -12.94
N THR A 280 -9.26 13.67 -13.21
CA THR A 280 -10.43 14.17 -13.93
C THR A 280 -10.02 14.42 -15.36
N VAL A 281 -10.69 13.77 -16.31
CA VAL A 281 -10.50 13.97 -17.73
C VAL A 281 -11.71 14.62 -18.38
N THR A 282 -11.44 15.53 -19.32
CA THR A 282 -12.45 16.26 -20.10
C THR A 282 -12.02 16.30 -21.57
N PRO A 283 -12.95 16.41 -22.52
CA PRO A 283 -12.58 16.49 -23.92
C PRO A 283 -11.79 17.76 -24.23
N THR A 284 -10.82 17.66 -25.14
CA THR A 284 -10.23 18.83 -25.80
C THR A 284 -11.14 19.32 -26.92
N GLU A 285 -10.93 20.56 -27.39
CA GLU A 285 -11.66 21.12 -28.53
C GLU A 285 -11.62 20.22 -29.77
N SER A 286 -10.54 19.43 -29.94
CA SER A 286 -10.37 18.53 -31.08
C SER A 286 -11.41 17.41 -31.18
N ILE A 287 -12.10 17.10 -30.08
CA ILE A 287 -13.07 16.00 -30.02
C ILE A 287 -14.46 16.43 -29.56
N VAL A 288 -14.64 17.68 -29.14
CA VAL A 288 -15.97 18.25 -28.91
C VAL A 288 -16.76 18.23 -30.23
N GLY A 289 -18.03 17.80 -30.18
CA GLY A 289 -18.83 17.62 -31.39
C GLY A 289 -18.51 16.35 -32.19
N THR A 290 -17.66 15.46 -31.67
CA THR A 290 -17.34 14.16 -32.30
C THR A 290 -17.81 12.98 -31.45
N THR A 291 -17.85 11.77 -32.01
CA THR A 291 -18.09 10.52 -31.27
C THR A 291 -16.79 9.71 -31.19
N GLY A 292 -16.60 8.93 -30.12
CA GLY A 292 -15.39 8.12 -29.98
C GLY A 292 -15.12 7.63 -28.57
N GLY A 293 -14.02 6.88 -28.43
CA GLY A 293 -13.52 6.43 -27.14
C GLY A 293 -12.03 6.67 -27.00
N TYR A 294 -11.63 7.29 -25.90
CA TYR A 294 -10.27 7.73 -25.65
C TYR A 294 -9.72 7.11 -24.37
N THR A 295 -8.53 6.50 -24.44
CA THR A 295 -7.93 5.78 -23.31
C THR A 295 -7.63 6.75 -22.16
N VAL A 296 -7.99 6.35 -20.95
CA VAL A 296 -7.63 7.06 -19.71
C VAL A 296 -6.46 6.35 -19.03
N HIS A 297 -6.55 5.03 -18.88
CA HIS A 297 -5.47 4.20 -18.33
C HIS A 297 -5.63 2.74 -18.76
N GLY A 298 -4.57 1.95 -18.74
CA GLY A 298 -4.67 0.55 -19.18
C GLY A 298 -3.41 -0.28 -18.94
N VAL A 299 -3.51 -1.58 -19.24
CA VAL A 299 -2.38 -2.50 -19.17
C VAL A 299 -1.48 -2.25 -20.37
N VAL A 300 -0.21 -1.95 -20.11
CA VAL A 300 0.78 -1.73 -21.18
C VAL A 300 1.17 -3.06 -21.83
N ALA A 301 1.65 -3.02 -23.08
CA ALA A 301 1.97 -4.22 -23.84
C ALA A 301 2.88 -5.22 -23.11
N ALA A 302 3.85 -4.73 -22.32
CA ALA A 302 4.79 -5.56 -21.57
C ALA A 302 4.17 -6.31 -20.37
N ASP A 303 3.01 -5.87 -19.88
CA ASP A 303 2.36 -6.44 -18.68
C ASP A 303 1.05 -7.17 -19.01
N ARG A 304 0.75 -7.33 -20.30
CA ARG A 304 -0.39 -8.12 -20.75
C ARG A 304 -0.20 -9.58 -20.31
N PHE A 305 -1.31 -10.25 -20.03
CA PHE A 305 -1.30 -11.58 -19.43
C PHE A 305 -2.14 -12.58 -20.24
N PRO A 306 -1.78 -13.87 -20.24
CA PRO A 306 -2.61 -14.91 -20.84
C PRO A 306 -3.86 -15.17 -19.99
N LEU A 307 -4.86 -15.79 -20.59
CA LEU A 307 -6.08 -16.19 -19.88
C LEU A 307 -6.60 -17.50 -20.46
N ALA A 308 -6.60 -18.57 -19.68
CA ALA A 308 -7.05 -19.88 -20.15
C ALA A 308 -8.58 -19.95 -20.24
N SER A 309 -9.11 -20.89 -21.03
CA SER A 309 -10.54 -21.12 -21.14
C SER A 309 -11.19 -21.38 -19.77
N GLY A 310 -12.25 -20.64 -19.46
CA GLY A 310 -12.96 -20.68 -18.17
C GLY A 310 -12.36 -19.81 -17.07
N GLU A 311 -11.16 -19.25 -17.25
CA GLU A 311 -10.61 -18.27 -16.31
C GLU A 311 -11.22 -16.88 -16.49
N CYS A 312 -11.16 -16.10 -15.42
CA CYS A 312 -11.72 -14.76 -15.37
C CYS A 312 -10.67 -13.73 -14.98
N PHE A 313 -10.91 -12.49 -15.37
CA PHE A 313 -10.27 -11.32 -14.77
C PHE A 313 -11.30 -10.22 -14.52
N THR A 314 -11.01 -9.35 -13.57
CA THR A 314 -11.88 -8.24 -13.16
C THR A 314 -11.23 -6.89 -13.41
N PHE A 315 -12.02 -5.95 -13.89
CA PHE A 315 -11.79 -4.52 -13.74
C PHE A 315 -12.48 -4.03 -12.48
N SER A 316 -11.85 -3.12 -11.75
CA SER A 316 -12.54 -2.29 -10.77
C SER A 316 -12.01 -0.86 -10.79
N CYS A 317 -12.91 0.10 -10.55
CA CYS A 317 -12.56 1.49 -10.34
C CYS A 317 -13.70 2.20 -9.60
N ARG A 318 -13.41 3.41 -9.12
CA ARG A 318 -14.46 4.33 -8.64
C ARG A 318 -14.48 5.54 -9.55
N VAL A 319 -15.67 5.89 -10.01
CA VAL A 319 -15.85 6.95 -11.00
C VAL A 319 -16.97 7.90 -10.63
N LYS A 320 -16.86 9.14 -11.10
CA LYS A 320 -17.93 10.14 -11.13
C LYS A 320 -17.75 11.01 -12.35
N GLY A 321 -18.77 11.76 -12.74
CA GLY A 321 -18.72 12.65 -13.88
C GLY A 321 -20.10 12.91 -14.41
N ALA A 322 -20.17 13.46 -15.60
CA ALA A 322 -21.41 13.79 -16.27
C ALA A 322 -21.24 13.75 -17.78
N LYS A 323 -22.34 13.50 -18.50
CA LYS A 323 -22.40 13.59 -19.97
C LYS A 323 -21.35 12.75 -20.71
N ALA A 324 -20.90 11.67 -20.09
CA ALA A 324 -19.95 10.73 -20.65
C ALA A 324 -20.19 9.33 -20.07
N ARG A 325 -19.48 8.33 -20.63
CA ARG A 325 -19.42 6.98 -20.07
C ARG A 325 -17.99 6.61 -19.70
N CYS A 326 -17.84 5.87 -18.60
CA CYS A 326 -16.63 5.09 -18.35
C CYS A 326 -16.77 3.75 -19.09
N ARG A 327 -15.83 3.44 -19.99
CA ARG A 327 -15.80 2.19 -20.76
C ARG A 327 -14.65 1.32 -20.29
N LEU A 328 -14.95 0.05 -20.02
CA LEU A 328 -13.98 -1.00 -19.75
C LEU A 328 -13.89 -1.86 -21.00
N ARG A 329 -12.76 -1.82 -21.69
CA ARG A 329 -12.58 -2.48 -23.00
C ARG A 329 -11.70 -3.71 -22.87
N VAL A 330 -12.12 -4.79 -23.53
CA VAL A 330 -11.35 -6.03 -23.67
C VAL A 330 -11.13 -6.33 -25.15
N SER A 331 -9.85 -6.44 -25.53
CA SER A 331 -9.42 -7.04 -26.79
C SER A 331 -8.53 -8.24 -26.46
N VAL A 332 -8.55 -9.26 -27.29
CA VAL A 332 -7.85 -10.53 -27.08
C VAL A 332 -6.91 -10.78 -28.25
N ILE A 333 -5.72 -11.26 -27.94
CA ILE A 333 -4.72 -11.64 -28.94
C ILE A 333 -4.64 -13.16 -28.95
N ILE A 334 -4.99 -13.76 -30.10
CA ILE A 334 -4.93 -15.20 -30.33
C ILE A 334 -4.22 -15.42 -31.67
N GLY A 335 -3.13 -16.20 -31.67
CA GLY A 335 -2.32 -16.42 -32.87
C GLY A 335 -1.74 -15.11 -33.43
N GLY A 336 -1.45 -14.14 -32.55
CA GLY A 336 -0.87 -12.84 -32.91
C GLY A 336 -1.85 -11.79 -33.45
N THR A 337 -3.16 -12.10 -33.56
CA THR A 337 -4.17 -11.14 -34.04
C THR A 337 -4.89 -10.48 -32.88
N ASP A 338 -4.78 -9.16 -32.72
CA ASP A 338 -5.52 -8.37 -31.73
C ASP A 338 -6.96 -8.12 -32.22
N THR A 339 -7.93 -8.68 -31.50
CA THR A 339 -9.36 -8.62 -31.85
C THR A 339 -10.17 -8.04 -30.70
N PHE A 340 -11.05 -7.10 -31.00
CA PHE A 340 -12.04 -6.63 -30.03
C PHE A 340 -12.94 -7.80 -29.58
N SER A 341 -13.12 -7.97 -28.27
CA SER A 341 -13.94 -9.04 -27.71
C SER A 341 -15.22 -8.50 -27.09
N ALA A 342 -15.11 -7.65 -26.07
CA ALA A 342 -16.26 -7.14 -25.34
C ALA A 342 -15.97 -5.82 -24.64
N ASP A 343 -17.03 -5.08 -24.34
CA ASP A 343 -16.98 -3.88 -23.51
C ASP A 343 -18.00 -3.95 -22.38
N SER A 344 -17.70 -3.23 -21.31
CA SER A 344 -18.72 -2.70 -20.42
C SER A 344 -18.70 -1.17 -20.43
N TYR A 345 -19.88 -0.56 -20.31
CA TYR A 345 -20.06 0.89 -20.21
C TYR A 345 -20.84 1.24 -18.94
N LEU A 346 -20.36 2.22 -18.20
CA LEU A 346 -21.11 2.89 -17.14
C LEU A 346 -21.47 4.30 -17.60
N ASP A 347 -22.77 4.58 -17.72
CA ASP A 347 -23.28 5.93 -17.92
C ASP A 347 -23.18 6.73 -16.63
N LEU A 348 -22.47 7.87 -16.67
CA LEU A 348 -22.12 8.63 -15.48
C LEU A 348 -23.29 9.46 -14.91
N ASP A 349 -24.32 9.72 -15.72
CA ASP A 349 -25.52 10.45 -15.30
C ASP A 349 -26.53 9.51 -14.64
N THR A 350 -26.80 8.36 -15.28
CA THR A 350 -27.79 7.37 -14.84
C THR A 350 -27.21 6.33 -13.88
N ARG A 351 -25.88 6.14 -13.90
CA ARG A 351 -25.12 5.12 -13.14
C ARG A 351 -25.50 3.68 -13.50
N ILE A 352 -26.03 3.47 -14.70
CA ILE A 352 -26.40 2.16 -15.21
C ILE A 352 -25.21 1.56 -15.97
N ALA A 353 -24.83 0.35 -15.60
CA ALA A 353 -23.84 -0.45 -16.32
C ALA A 353 -24.50 -1.27 -17.44
N THR A 354 -23.89 -1.28 -18.62
CA THR A 354 -24.30 -2.06 -19.78
C THR A 354 -23.10 -2.79 -20.39
N VAL A 355 -23.35 -3.76 -21.27
CA VAL A 355 -22.31 -4.56 -21.94
C VAL A 355 -22.55 -4.61 -23.45
N SER A 356 -21.49 -4.77 -24.24
CA SER A 356 -21.57 -4.91 -25.71
C SER A 356 -20.44 -5.79 -26.26
N GLY A 357 -20.50 -6.12 -27.56
CA GLY A 357 -19.61 -7.11 -28.17
C GLY A 357 -20.06 -8.52 -27.79
N ASN A 358 -19.15 -9.37 -27.35
CA ASN A 358 -19.49 -10.70 -26.87
C ASN A 358 -20.02 -10.65 -25.42
N THR A 359 -21.29 -10.28 -25.27
CA THR A 359 -21.96 -10.04 -23.98
C THR A 359 -22.08 -11.29 -23.10
N SER A 360 -21.91 -12.49 -23.67
CA SER A 360 -21.88 -13.74 -22.89
C SER A 360 -20.60 -13.89 -22.04
N LEU A 361 -19.55 -13.15 -22.39
CA LEU A 361 -18.23 -13.25 -21.74
C LEU A 361 -17.98 -12.17 -20.71
N ILE A 362 -18.79 -11.10 -20.68
CA ILE A 362 -18.57 -9.96 -19.78
C ILE A 362 -19.84 -9.65 -18.98
N THR A 363 -19.66 -9.45 -17.69
CA THR A 363 -20.69 -8.97 -16.77
C THR A 363 -20.19 -7.73 -16.07
N ALA A 364 -21.09 -6.87 -15.62
CA ALA A 364 -20.71 -5.67 -14.90
C ALA A 364 -21.75 -5.30 -13.84
N LYS A 365 -21.26 -4.66 -12.77
CA LYS A 365 -22.06 -4.14 -11.68
C LYS A 365 -21.57 -2.73 -11.33
N ALA A 366 -22.50 -1.88 -10.91
CA ALA A 366 -22.21 -0.54 -10.44
C ALA A 366 -22.96 -0.29 -9.13
N GLU A 367 -22.29 0.29 -8.15
CA GLU A 367 -22.83 0.58 -6.82
C GLU A 367 -22.51 2.01 -6.44
N GLN A 368 -23.51 2.76 -5.96
CA GLN A 368 -23.29 4.13 -5.51
C GLN A 368 -22.62 4.15 -4.13
N GLN A 369 -21.51 4.86 -4.02
CA GLN A 369 -20.73 5.07 -2.80
C GLN A 369 -20.56 6.58 -2.55
N GLY A 370 -21.62 7.20 -2.02
CA GLY A 370 -21.69 8.66 -1.84
C GLY A 370 -21.71 9.39 -3.18
N GLU A 371 -20.69 10.22 -3.44
CA GLU A 371 -20.50 10.95 -4.70
C GLU A 371 -19.83 10.12 -5.79
N TRP A 372 -19.24 8.97 -5.43
CA TRP A 372 -18.60 8.05 -6.35
C TRP A 372 -19.53 6.89 -6.70
N THR A 373 -19.28 6.28 -7.85
CA THR A 373 -19.87 5.00 -8.25
C THR A 373 -18.73 3.99 -8.32
N TYR A 374 -18.80 2.94 -7.51
CA TYR A 374 -17.92 1.78 -7.66
C TYR A 374 -18.38 0.99 -8.87
N TYR A 375 -17.45 0.71 -9.78
CA TYR A 375 -17.73 0.07 -11.06
C TYR A 375 -16.80 -1.13 -11.22
N GLU A 376 -17.39 -2.30 -11.42
CA GLU A 376 -16.68 -3.55 -11.57
C GLU A 376 -17.21 -4.30 -12.79
N ALA A 377 -16.32 -4.86 -13.59
CA ALA A 377 -16.68 -5.77 -14.67
C ALA A 377 -15.81 -7.02 -14.63
N THR A 378 -16.42 -8.17 -14.88
CA THR A 378 -15.73 -9.47 -14.93
C THR A 378 -15.83 -10.02 -16.34
N TYR A 379 -14.67 -10.35 -16.93
CA TYR A 379 -14.58 -11.04 -18.22
C TYR A 379 -14.20 -12.51 -17.97
N THR A 380 -14.85 -13.44 -18.68
CA THR A 380 -14.57 -14.89 -18.64
C THR A 380 -14.19 -15.37 -20.03
N ALA A 381 -13.03 -16.02 -20.14
CA ALA A 381 -12.58 -16.56 -21.41
C ALA A 381 -13.39 -17.79 -21.81
N ASN A 382 -13.80 -17.89 -23.07
CA ASN A 382 -14.43 -19.09 -23.65
C ASN A 382 -13.43 -19.98 -24.42
N THR A 383 -12.20 -19.53 -24.58
CA THR A 383 -11.10 -20.22 -25.26
C THR A 383 -9.78 -19.75 -24.65
N ASP A 384 -8.69 -20.42 -24.98
CA ASP A 384 -7.36 -19.99 -24.52
C ASP A 384 -6.94 -18.71 -25.24
N ILE A 385 -6.56 -17.69 -24.46
CA ILE A 385 -6.13 -16.38 -24.94
C ILE A 385 -4.64 -16.22 -24.66
N ASP A 386 -3.85 -15.93 -25.71
CA ASP A 386 -2.39 -15.75 -25.57
C ASP A 386 -2.06 -14.52 -24.73
N THR A 387 -2.71 -13.38 -25.04
CA THR A 387 -2.61 -12.16 -24.23
C THR A 387 -3.89 -11.33 -24.25
N VAL A 388 -4.22 -10.75 -23.10
CA VAL A 388 -5.35 -9.83 -22.93
C VAL A 388 -4.86 -8.39 -23.08
N ASN A 389 -5.55 -7.61 -23.92
CA ASN A 389 -5.34 -6.18 -24.09
C ASN A 389 -6.56 -5.43 -23.52
N CYS A 390 -6.39 -4.80 -22.35
CA CYS A 390 -7.49 -4.22 -21.61
C CYS A 390 -7.16 -2.83 -21.05
N ALA A 391 -8.16 -1.94 -21.07
CA ALA A 391 -8.00 -0.55 -20.64
C ALA A 391 -9.33 0.13 -20.29
N PHE A 392 -9.23 1.22 -19.53
CA PHE A 392 -10.28 2.15 -19.17
C PHE A 392 -10.32 3.30 -20.19
N TYR A 393 -11.51 3.67 -20.62
CA TYR A 393 -11.76 4.70 -21.63
C TYR A 393 -12.82 5.69 -21.15
N MET A 394 -12.72 6.93 -21.62
CA MET A 394 -13.83 7.88 -21.66
C MET A 394 -14.50 7.78 -23.03
N THR A 395 -15.82 7.69 -23.07
CA THR A 395 -16.59 7.76 -24.32
C THR A 395 -17.73 8.78 -24.22
N ASN A 396 -18.22 9.23 -25.36
CA ASN A 396 -19.46 10.02 -25.45
C ASN A 396 -20.64 9.29 -24.79
N LYS A 397 -21.59 10.06 -24.25
CA LYS A 397 -22.71 9.59 -23.40
C LYS A 397 -23.54 8.49 -24.07
N ILE A 398 -23.97 8.70 -25.31
CA ILE A 398 -24.71 7.73 -26.10
C ILE A 398 -23.99 7.57 -27.43
N SER A 399 -24.00 6.36 -28.03
CA SER A 399 -23.25 6.07 -29.26
C SER A 399 -23.43 7.07 -30.41
N ASN A 400 -24.59 7.73 -30.49
CA ASN A 400 -24.97 8.70 -31.50
C ASN A 400 -24.94 10.18 -31.02
N GLU A 401 -24.65 10.43 -29.74
CA GLU A 401 -24.43 11.78 -29.22
C GLU A 401 -22.94 12.11 -29.23
N THR A 402 -22.60 13.37 -29.50
CA THR A 402 -21.22 13.82 -29.52
C THR A 402 -20.67 14.07 -28.11
N PHE A 403 -19.35 14.21 -27.97
CA PHE A 403 -18.79 14.82 -26.77
C PHE A 403 -19.25 16.28 -26.65
N TYR A 404 -19.72 16.64 -25.46
CA TYR A 404 -19.98 18.02 -25.04
C TYR A 404 -18.69 18.60 -24.44
N ASP A 405 -18.50 19.91 -24.55
CA ASP A 405 -17.40 20.64 -23.91
C ASP A 405 -17.34 20.46 -22.38
N ASP A 406 -18.50 20.26 -21.76
CA ASP A 406 -18.64 20.00 -20.32
C ASP A 406 -18.77 18.51 -19.95
N SER A 407 -18.40 17.60 -20.86
CA SER A 407 -18.31 16.16 -20.53
C SER A 407 -17.16 15.90 -19.55
N THR A 408 -17.40 15.11 -18.52
CA THR A 408 -16.38 14.83 -17.49
C THR A 408 -16.36 13.36 -17.09
N LEU A 409 -15.16 12.84 -16.85
CA LEU A 409 -14.93 11.57 -16.16
C LEU A 409 -13.83 11.76 -15.13
N THR A 410 -14.16 11.58 -13.86
CA THR A 410 -13.19 11.45 -12.77
C THR A 410 -13.05 9.97 -12.42
N MET A 411 -11.82 9.45 -12.39
CA MET A 411 -11.54 8.06 -12.06
C MET A 411 -10.48 7.94 -10.97
N THR A 412 -10.72 7.05 -10.02
CA THR A 412 -9.77 6.64 -8.98
C THR A 412 -9.80 5.12 -8.80
N THR A 413 -8.79 4.61 -8.09
CA THR A 413 -8.59 3.19 -7.78
C THR A 413 -8.73 2.25 -8.98
N PRO A 414 -8.17 2.55 -10.17
CA PRO A 414 -8.25 1.63 -11.30
C PRO A 414 -7.42 0.38 -11.01
N GLN A 415 -8.01 -0.78 -11.23
CA GLN A 415 -7.41 -2.07 -10.94
C GLN A 415 -7.86 -3.11 -11.96
N ILE A 416 -6.91 -3.94 -12.41
CA ILE A 416 -7.15 -5.09 -13.29
C ILE A 416 -6.44 -6.28 -12.68
N GLU A 417 -7.21 -7.31 -12.31
CA GLU A 417 -6.71 -8.48 -11.56
C GLU A 417 -7.29 -9.77 -12.13
N LEU A 418 -6.53 -10.87 -12.07
CA LEU A 418 -7.09 -12.20 -12.32
C LEU A 418 -8.07 -12.59 -11.20
N GLY A 419 -9.15 -13.27 -11.59
CA GLY A 419 -10.25 -13.65 -10.73
C GLY A 419 -11.59 -13.10 -11.22
N ASN A 420 -12.67 -13.55 -10.60
CA ASN A 420 -14.05 -13.15 -10.89
C ASN A 420 -14.65 -12.21 -9.83
N THR A 421 -13.83 -11.73 -8.90
CA THR A 421 -14.17 -10.66 -7.98
C THR A 421 -12.97 -9.75 -7.81
N ALA A 422 -13.22 -8.46 -7.69
CA ALA A 422 -12.21 -7.50 -7.30
C ALA A 422 -11.79 -7.73 -5.85
N SER A 423 -10.53 -7.41 -5.55
CA SER A 423 -10.02 -7.39 -4.18
C SER A 423 -9.75 -5.96 -3.69
N SER A 424 -9.30 -5.79 -2.45
CA SER A 424 -8.86 -4.48 -1.96
C SER A 424 -7.88 -3.84 -2.94
N PHE A 425 -7.91 -2.53 -3.06
CA PHE A 425 -7.03 -1.82 -3.98
C PHE A 425 -5.55 -2.12 -3.74
N ILE A 426 -4.81 -2.42 -4.80
CA ILE A 426 -3.38 -2.68 -4.81
C ILE A 426 -2.73 -1.49 -5.50
N VAL A 427 -2.01 -0.71 -4.70
CA VAL A 427 -1.25 0.44 -5.20
C VAL A 427 -0.01 -0.07 -5.93
N THR A 428 0.15 0.31 -7.18
CA THR A 428 1.23 -0.15 -8.06
C THR A 428 2.06 1.01 -8.56
N THR A 429 3.37 0.79 -8.67
CA THR A 429 4.23 1.53 -9.60
C THR A 429 4.40 0.70 -10.86
N MET A 430 4.79 -0.57 -10.71
CA MET A 430 4.73 -1.65 -11.72
C MET A 430 3.70 -2.70 -11.28
N PRO A 431 3.31 -3.68 -12.12
CA PRO A 431 2.43 -4.76 -11.66
C PRO A 431 2.93 -5.39 -10.36
N THR A 432 2.08 -5.40 -9.34
CA THR A 432 2.44 -5.85 -7.99
C THR A 432 1.44 -6.86 -7.48
N THR A 433 1.95 -7.86 -6.77
CA THR A 433 1.16 -8.91 -6.12
C THR A 433 0.98 -8.61 -4.64
N ARG A 434 -0.27 -8.53 -4.16
CA ARG A 434 -0.61 -8.61 -2.74
C ARG A 434 -0.66 -10.08 -2.33
N ALA A 435 0.06 -10.43 -1.26
CA ALA A 435 0.05 -11.78 -0.70
C ALA A 435 -1.30 -12.14 -0.05
N SER A 436 -1.57 -13.43 0.11
CA SER A 436 -2.77 -13.94 0.80
C SER A 436 -2.72 -13.67 2.31
N ASP A 437 -3.88 -13.42 2.90
CA ASP A 437 -4.04 -13.38 4.36
C ASP A 437 -4.20 -14.80 4.92
N VAL A 438 -3.33 -15.19 5.87
CA VAL A 438 -3.40 -16.50 6.53
C VAL A 438 -3.70 -16.30 8.01
N VAL A 439 -4.87 -16.77 8.45
CA VAL A 439 -5.38 -16.57 9.81
C VAL A 439 -5.63 -17.92 10.47
N THR A 440 -4.99 -18.19 11.62
CA THR A 440 -5.06 -19.51 12.27
C THR A 440 -5.04 -19.47 13.79
N ILE A 441 -5.61 -20.51 14.40
CA ILE A 441 -5.40 -20.89 15.81
C ILE A 441 -5.15 -22.40 15.88
N PRO A 442 -4.47 -22.94 16.90
CA PRO A 442 -4.35 -24.39 17.05
C PRO A 442 -5.73 -25.04 17.26
N SER A 443 -5.89 -26.29 16.84
CA SER A 443 -7.11 -27.06 17.13
C SER A 443 -7.12 -27.61 18.56
N GLN A 444 -5.94 -27.88 19.12
CA GLN A 444 -5.81 -28.32 20.51
C GLN A 444 -6.48 -27.31 21.45
N ASN A 445 -7.38 -27.79 22.31
CA ASN A 445 -8.20 -26.99 23.24
C ASN A 445 -9.23 -26.04 22.61
N ASN A 446 -9.32 -25.96 21.28
CA ASN A 446 -10.32 -25.12 20.58
C ASN A 446 -11.32 -25.92 19.74
N LEU A 447 -11.05 -27.20 19.51
CA LEU A 447 -11.90 -28.11 18.75
C LEU A 447 -12.28 -29.29 19.64
N SER A 448 -13.58 -29.58 19.73
CA SER A 448 -14.09 -30.78 20.39
C SER A 448 -14.55 -31.82 19.36
N THR A 449 -14.66 -33.07 19.81
CA THR A 449 -15.53 -34.03 19.11
C THR A 449 -16.98 -33.57 19.18
N ARG A 450 -17.85 -34.13 18.33
CA ARG A 450 -19.30 -33.90 18.43
C ARG A 450 -19.80 -34.24 19.85
N PRO A 451 -20.82 -33.54 20.38
CA PRO A 451 -21.54 -32.42 19.74
C PRO A 451 -20.80 -31.08 19.84
N PHE A 452 -21.01 -30.22 18.86
CA PHE A 452 -20.56 -28.83 18.90
C PHE A 452 -21.41 -27.93 17.99
N THR A 453 -21.40 -26.64 18.28
CA THR A 453 -21.99 -25.60 17.43
C THR A 453 -20.95 -24.52 17.14
N VAL A 454 -20.92 -24.02 15.91
CA VAL A 454 -20.12 -22.86 15.49
C VAL A 454 -21.04 -21.82 14.87
N LEU A 455 -20.89 -20.55 15.27
CA LEU A 455 -21.55 -19.41 14.65
C LEU A 455 -20.52 -18.30 14.39
N CYS A 456 -20.67 -17.60 13.28
CA CYS A 456 -19.91 -16.39 12.97
C CYS A 456 -20.71 -15.46 12.06
N GLU A 457 -20.37 -14.18 12.08
CA GLU A 457 -20.85 -13.18 11.13
C GLU A 457 -19.92 -13.16 9.92
N VAL A 458 -20.50 -13.12 8.72
CA VAL A 458 -19.76 -13.07 7.45
C VAL A 458 -20.32 -11.94 6.60
N SER A 459 -19.42 -11.16 6.00
CA SER A 459 -19.71 -10.17 4.96
C SER A 459 -19.00 -10.53 3.66
N ARG A 460 -19.64 -10.38 2.50
CA ARG A 460 -19.05 -10.62 1.18
C ARG A 460 -19.51 -9.57 0.17
N ASN A 461 -18.63 -9.23 -0.77
CA ASN A 461 -18.89 -8.25 -1.84
C ASN A 461 -19.03 -8.90 -3.23
N TRP A 462 -19.21 -10.22 -3.25
CA TRP A 462 -19.34 -11.02 -4.46
C TRP A 462 -20.66 -11.80 -4.47
N SER A 463 -21.28 -11.85 -5.64
CA SER A 463 -22.50 -12.65 -5.89
C SER A 463 -22.15 -14.06 -6.35
N THR A 464 -21.07 -14.19 -7.13
CA THR A 464 -20.50 -15.47 -7.58
C THR A 464 -19.29 -15.83 -6.73
N PRO A 465 -19.17 -17.06 -6.23
CA PRO A 465 -18.02 -17.49 -5.43
C PRO A 465 -16.67 -17.15 -6.09
N PRO A 466 -15.71 -16.57 -5.36
CA PRO A 466 -14.41 -16.13 -5.91
C PRO A 466 -13.49 -17.25 -6.36
N ASN A 467 -13.87 -18.50 -6.08
CA ASN A 467 -13.20 -19.73 -6.40
C ASN A 467 -14.18 -20.89 -6.16
N VAL A 468 -13.74 -22.12 -6.43
CA VAL A 468 -14.59 -23.32 -6.37
C VAL A 468 -15.18 -23.65 -4.99
N ALA A 469 -14.52 -23.23 -3.90
CA ALA A 469 -14.96 -23.53 -2.54
C ALA A 469 -14.41 -22.55 -1.47
N PRO A 470 -14.85 -21.27 -1.48
CA PRO A 470 -14.39 -20.26 -0.53
C PRO A 470 -14.67 -20.71 0.90
N ARG A 471 -13.69 -20.60 1.80
CA ARG A 471 -13.83 -21.03 3.19
C ARG A 471 -14.08 -19.84 4.11
N ILE A 472 -15.09 -19.98 4.96
CA ILE A 472 -15.26 -19.15 6.14
C ILE A 472 -14.31 -19.67 7.22
N PHE A 473 -14.35 -20.98 7.49
CA PHE A 473 -13.29 -21.64 8.22
C PHE A 473 -13.15 -23.11 7.81
N ASP A 474 -11.99 -23.70 8.08
CA ASP A 474 -11.81 -25.14 8.03
C ASP A 474 -10.68 -25.59 8.98
N VAL A 475 -10.57 -26.91 9.17
CA VAL A 475 -9.52 -27.51 10.01
C VAL A 475 -8.59 -28.48 9.23
N GLY A 476 -8.68 -28.50 7.90
CA GLY A 476 -7.97 -29.46 7.05
C GLY A 476 -8.65 -30.83 6.94
N GLY A 477 -7.93 -31.85 6.47
CA GLY A 477 -8.38 -33.25 6.51
C GLY A 477 -9.33 -33.72 5.41
N HIS A 478 -9.56 -32.94 4.35
CA HIS A 478 -10.50 -33.29 3.25
C HIS A 478 -10.27 -34.67 2.60
N SER A 479 -9.06 -35.23 2.68
CA SER A 479 -8.71 -36.53 2.10
C SER A 479 -8.87 -37.72 3.04
N ILE A 480 -9.32 -37.51 4.28
CA ILE A 480 -9.53 -38.56 5.28
C ILE A 480 -10.98 -38.48 5.75
N ASP A 481 -11.78 -39.50 5.41
CA ASP A 481 -13.25 -39.55 5.56
C ASP A 481 -13.81 -39.01 6.88
N ASP A 482 -13.11 -39.19 7.99
CA ASP A 482 -13.61 -38.86 9.32
C ASP A 482 -13.06 -37.52 9.87
N ASN A 483 -12.11 -36.85 9.20
CA ASN A 483 -11.40 -35.68 9.77
C ASN A 483 -11.72 -34.35 9.07
N TYR A 484 -12.82 -34.31 8.32
CA TYR A 484 -13.21 -33.13 7.56
C TYR A 484 -14.24 -32.27 8.33
N LEU A 485 -13.83 -31.06 8.72
CA LEU A 485 -14.71 -30.00 9.22
C LEU A 485 -14.43 -28.70 8.46
N SER A 486 -15.45 -28.13 7.83
CA SER A 486 -15.35 -26.82 7.19
C SER A 486 -16.71 -26.15 7.00
N LEU A 487 -16.71 -24.83 7.09
CA LEU A 487 -17.84 -23.98 6.73
C LEU A 487 -17.40 -23.06 5.60
N GLY A 488 -18.18 -23.00 4.53
CA GLY A 488 -17.81 -22.20 3.36
C GLY A 488 -18.90 -22.25 2.31
N PHE A 489 -18.53 -21.91 1.08
CA PHE A 489 -19.46 -21.87 -0.06
C PHE A 489 -19.12 -22.96 -1.06
N VAL A 490 -20.13 -23.41 -1.80
CA VAL A 490 -19.96 -24.20 -3.02
C VAL A 490 -20.10 -23.31 -4.25
N ALA A 491 -19.75 -23.83 -5.42
CA ALA A 491 -19.79 -23.09 -6.70
C ALA A 491 -21.17 -22.45 -7.01
N THR A 492 -22.26 -23.00 -6.48
CA THR A 492 -23.62 -22.44 -6.65
C THR A 492 -23.90 -21.22 -5.76
N GLY A 493 -22.95 -20.81 -4.90
CA GLY A 493 -23.13 -19.73 -3.94
C GLY A 493 -23.86 -20.13 -2.65
N LYS A 494 -24.30 -21.39 -2.52
CA LYS A 494 -24.87 -21.90 -1.27
C LYS A 494 -23.79 -22.08 -0.21
N ILE A 495 -24.16 -21.83 1.03
CA ILE A 495 -23.35 -22.13 2.22
C ILE A 495 -23.38 -23.64 2.45
N SER A 496 -22.25 -24.20 2.83
CA SER A 496 -22.02 -25.61 3.01
C SER A 496 -21.33 -25.88 4.35
N ALA A 497 -21.99 -26.64 5.22
CA ALA A 497 -21.54 -26.98 6.57
C ALA A 497 -20.99 -28.41 6.63
N ASN A 498 -19.72 -28.59 6.31
CA ASN A 498 -19.14 -29.91 6.14
C ASN A 498 -18.67 -30.48 7.47
N VAL A 499 -19.12 -31.69 7.84
CA VAL A 499 -18.62 -32.42 9.00
C VAL A 499 -18.66 -33.94 8.71
N GLY A 500 -17.50 -34.61 8.73
CA GLY A 500 -17.43 -36.08 8.54
C GLY A 500 -18.08 -36.53 7.22
N MET A 501 -17.72 -35.87 6.11
CA MET A 501 -18.26 -36.04 4.75
C MET A 501 -19.75 -35.73 4.55
N VAL A 502 -20.47 -35.26 5.58
CA VAL A 502 -21.81 -34.68 5.40
C VAL A 502 -21.70 -33.25 4.94
N GLN A 503 -22.53 -32.86 3.99
CA GLN A 503 -22.54 -31.52 3.40
C GLN A 503 -23.97 -30.96 3.27
N PRO A 504 -24.64 -30.59 4.37
CA PRO A 504 -25.88 -29.82 4.28
C PRO A 504 -25.58 -28.46 3.64
N GLN A 505 -26.50 -28.01 2.79
CA GLN A 505 -26.37 -26.74 2.09
C GLN A 505 -27.57 -25.85 2.33
N ILE A 506 -27.33 -24.58 2.62
CA ILE A 506 -28.36 -23.56 2.83
C ILE A 506 -28.07 -22.35 1.94
N ALA A 507 -29.12 -21.66 1.51
CA ALA A 507 -28.94 -20.39 0.81
C ALA A 507 -28.36 -19.34 1.77
N SER A 508 -27.43 -18.52 1.29
CA SER A 508 -27.02 -17.30 1.98
C SER A 508 -28.11 -16.24 1.89
N ASP A 509 -28.26 -15.43 2.93
CA ASP A 509 -29.23 -14.35 3.00
C ASP A 509 -28.53 -12.99 2.89
N GLY A 510 -28.53 -12.42 1.68
CA GLY A 510 -27.85 -11.15 1.39
C GLY A 510 -26.31 -11.23 1.38
N GLU A 511 -25.69 -10.08 1.62
CA GLU A 511 -24.24 -9.87 1.65
C GLU A 511 -23.65 -9.98 3.07
N ARG A 512 -24.47 -9.73 4.09
CA ARG A 512 -24.11 -9.84 5.51
C ARG A 512 -25.09 -10.75 6.22
N PHE A 513 -24.58 -11.78 6.89
CA PHE A 513 -25.42 -12.76 7.58
C PHE A 513 -24.64 -13.49 8.68
N ILE A 514 -25.38 -14.08 9.61
CA ILE A 514 -24.84 -15.03 10.57
C ILE A 514 -24.93 -16.42 9.95
N VAL A 515 -23.83 -17.16 10.03
CA VAL A 515 -23.68 -18.47 9.46
C VAL A 515 -23.08 -19.44 10.45
N GLY A 516 -23.42 -20.71 10.33
CA GLY A 516 -22.89 -21.70 11.25
C GLY A 516 -23.08 -23.15 10.85
N VAL A 517 -22.56 -23.98 11.75
CA VAL A 517 -22.74 -25.42 11.74
C VAL A 517 -23.12 -25.91 13.13
N ARG A 518 -24.14 -26.76 13.21
CA ARG A 518 -24.48 -27.51 14.43
C ARG A 518 -24.30 -28.99 14.14
N ALA A 519 -23.32 -29.60 14.79
CA ALA A 519 -23.04 -31.03 14.69
C ALA A 519 -23.53 -31.72 15.97
N LYS A 520 -24.50 -32.62 15.82
CA LYS A 520 -25.22 -33.24 16.94
C LYS A 520 -24.60 -34.57 17.37
N SER A 521 -24.98 -35.03 18.55
CA SER A 521 -24.57 -36.34 19.08
C SER A 521 -25.12 -37.51 18.27
N ASP A 522 -26.28 -37.35 17.62
CA ASP A 522 -26.91 -38.35 16.73
C ASP A 522 -26.30 -38.39 15.32
N LEU A 523 -25.17 -37.70 15.12
CA LEU A 523 -24.43 -37.53 13.88
C LEU A 523 -25.11 -36.66 12.80
N SER A 524 -26.28 -36.08 13.06
CA SER A 524 -26.88 -35.11 12.16
C SER A 524 -26.12 -33.77 12.18
N VAL A 525 -26.22 -33.05 11.06
CA VAL A 525 -25.51 -31.77 10.85
C VAL A 525 -26.50 -30.77 10.28
N ASN A 526 -26.51 -29.57 10.84
CA ASN A 526 -27.30 -28.46 10.30
C ASN A 526 -26.36 -27.38 9.78
N ALA A 527 -26.56 -26.96 8.53
CA ALA A 527 -26.07 -25.67 8.04
C ALA A 527 -27.04 -24.59 8.53
N ILE A 528 -26.52 -23.49 9.07
CA ILE A 528 -27.30 -22.41 9.67
C ILE A 528 -27.04 -21.12 8.90
N CYS A 529 -28.08 -20.34 8.61
CA CYS A 529 -28.00 -18.98 8.08
C CYS A 529 -29.14 -18.12 8.66
N ASN A 530 -28.81 -17.02 9.35
CA ASN A 530 -29.77 -16.10 10.00
C ASN A 530 -30.88 -16.83 10.78
N GLY A 531 -30.49 -17.79 11.63
CA GLY A 531 -31.41 -18.59 12.43
C GLY A 531 -32.17 -19.70 11.70
N ASN A 532 -32.20 -19.69 10.37
CA ASN A 532 -32.73 -20.79 9.57
C ASN A 532 -31.70 -21.91 9.50
N TYR A 533 -32.15 -23.16 9.44
CA TYR A 533 -31.23 -24.29 9.38
C TYR A 533 -31.78 -25.45 8.54
N THR A 534 -30.86 -26.22 7.96
CA THR A 534 -31.20 -27.43 7.21
C THR A 534 -31.39 -28.61 8.17
N THR A 535 -32.33 -29.49 7.89
CA THR A 535 -32.42 -30.82 8.52
C THR A 535 -31.81 -31.86 7.59
N ASN A 536 -30.59 -32.32 7.89
CA ASN A 536 -29.96 -33.41 7.14
C ASN A 536 -29.47 -34.49 8.11
N LEU A 537 -29.85 -35.74 7.83
CA LEU A 537 -29.62 -36.89 8.71
C LEU A 537 -28.43 -37.72 8.21
N ASN A 538 -27.66 -38.22 9.18
CA ASN A 538 -26.61 -39.25 9.06
C ASN A 538 -25.28 -38.83 8.44
N GLY A 539 -24.26 -38.71 9.31
CA GLY A 539 -22.87 -38.53 8.95
C GLY A 539 -21.92 -39.54 9.56
N LYS A 540 -20.66 -39.49 9.13
CA LYS A 540 -19.57 -40.20 9.82
C LYS A 540 -19.15 -39.45 11.09
N ILE A 541 -18.44 -40.15 11.97
CA ILE A 541 -17.85 -39.55 13.17
C ILE A 541 -16.78 -38.56 12.72
N PHE A 542 -16.78 -37.37 13.33
CA PHE A 542 -15.68 -36.43 13.16
C PHE A 542 -14.57 -36.76 14.17
N GLY A 543 -13.41 -37.19 13.67
CA GLY A 543 -12.18 -37.33 14.44
C GLY A 543 -11.43 -36.00 14.55
N VAL A 544 -11.07 -35.61 15.77
CA VAL A 544 -10.24 -34.41 16.00
C VAL A 544 -8.77 -34.78 15.75
N THR A 545 -8.37 -34.85 14.47
CA THR A 545 -6.94 -35.02 14.09
C THR A 545 -6.34 -33.75 13.50
N ALA A 546 -7.16 -32.71 13.32
CA ALA A 546 -6.72 -31.44 12.81
C ALA A 546 -5.76 -30.76 13.77
N THR A 547 -4.79 -30.03 13.23
CA THR A 547 -3.79 -29.29 14.01
C THR A 547 -4.15 -27.82 14.20
N SER A 548 -4.97 -27.25 13.32
CA SER A 548 -5.31 -25.83 13.33
C SER A 548 -6.69 -25.54 12.74
N TYR A 549 -7.38 -24.54 13.30
CA TYR A 549 -8.39 -23.79 12.55
C TYR A 549 -7.72 -22.82 11.60
N ARG A 550 -8.31 -22.67 10.42
CA ARG A 550 -7.96 -21.69 9.39
C ARG A 550 -9.19 -20.88 9.07
N PHE A 551 -9.06 -19.57 9.01
CA PHE A 551 -10.17 -18.65 8.75
C PHE A 551 -9.99 -17.96 7.40
N GLY A 552 -11.07 -17.88 6.63
CA GLY A 552 -11.12 -17.11 5.38
C GLY A 552 -10.23 -17.60 4.24
N GLY A 553 -9.47 -18.69 4.40
CA GLY A 553 -8.52 -19.21 3.41
C GLY A 553 -7.67 -20.38 3.93
N GLN A 554 -6.95 -21.08 3.04
CA GLN A 554 -6.26 -22.33 3.39
C GLN A 554 -4.73 -22.24 3.49
N THR A 555 -4.11 -21.46 2.62
CA THR A 555 -2.65 -21.47 2.40
C THR A 555 -2.19 -20.13 1.83
N ALA A 556 -0.90 -19.80 2.00
CA ALA A 556 -0.30 -18.61 1.40
C ALA A 556 -0.47 -18.51 -0.14
N ALA A 557 -0.67 -19.64 -0.84
CA ALA A 557 -0.93 -19.70 -2.28
C ALA A 557 -2.31 -19.16 -2.73
N GLY A 558 -3.15 -18.64 -1.82
CA GLY A 558 -4.43 -18.03 -2.18
C GLY A 558 -5.59 -19.01 -2.37
N THR A 559 -5.38 -20.30 -2.10
CA THR A 559 -6.38 -21.34 -2.29
C THR A 559 -7.60 -21.14 -1.39
N ARG A 560 -8.79 -21.18 -2.00
CA ARG A 560 -10.09 -21.17 -1.32
C ARG A 560 -10.37 -19.99 -0.38
N HIS A 561 -9.82 -18.81 -0.70
CA HIS A 561 -10.04 -17.62 0.12
C HIS A 561 -11.47 -17.08 0.00
N LEU A 562 -11.94 -16.45 1.06
CA LEU A 562 -13.28 -15.90 1.18
C LEU A 562 -13.47 -14.64 0.33
N PHE A 563 -12.46 -13.76 0.26
CA PHE A 563 -12.61 -12.40 -0.29
C PHE A 563 -13.78 -11.67 0.38
N GLY A 564 -13.68 -11.51 1.69
CA GLY A 564 -14.74 -10.94 2.51
C GLY A 564 -14.30 -10.81 3.97
N HIS A 565 -15.26 -10.57 4.85
CA HIS A 565 -14.99 -10.33 6.26
C HIS A 565 -15.56 -11.43 7.13
N ILE A 566 -14.84 -11.72 8.22
CA ILE A 566 -15.31 -12.58 9.29
C ILE A 566 -15.34 -11.77 10.57
N ARG A 567 -16.43 -11.92 11.32
CA ARG A 567 -16.63 -11.28 12.62
C ARG A 567 -17.26 -12.26 13.61
N ASN A 568 -17.00 -12.06 14.89
CA ASN A 568 -17.71 -12.70 16.00
C ASN A 568 -17.75 -14.25 15.92
N PHE A 569 -16.60 -14.87 15.66
CA PHE A 569 -16.47 -16.32 15.56
C PHE A 569 -16.58 -16.97 16.95
N ARG A 570 -17.53 -17.89 17.10
CA ARG A 570 -17.89 -18.52 18.37
C ARG A 570 -18.05 -20.03 18.20
N VAL A 571 -17.50 -20.78 19.13
CA VAL A 571 -17.61 -22.24 19.22
C VAL A 571 -18.13 -22.64 20.59
N TRP A 572 -19.08 -23.57 20.60
CA TRP A 572 -19.56 -24.24 21.80
C TRP A 572 -19.30 -25.74 21.67
N PHE A 573 -18.71 -26.35 22.68
CA PHE A 573 -18.49 -27.82 22.79
C PHE A 573 -19.76 -28.52 23.27
N LYS A 574 -20.91 -28.10 22.72
CA LYS A 574 -22.23 -28.66 22.96
C LYS A 574 -23.17 -28.29 21.81
N GLU A 575 -24.28 -29.00 21.73
CA GLU A 575 -25.36 -28.67 20.81
C GLU A 575 -26.18 -27.49 21.36
N LEU A 576 -26.20 -26.36 20.63
CA LEU A 576 -27.14 -25.27 20.89
C LEU A 576 -28.56 -25.64 20.44
N ASN A 577 -29.56 -25.26 21.23
CA ASN A 577 -30.96 -25.50 20.90
C ASN A 577 -31.47 -24.54 19.79
N ASP A 578 -32.67 -24.80 19.28
CA ASP A 578 -33.26 -24.03 18.16
C ASP A 578 -33.52 -22.55 18.47
N ARG A 579 -33.69 -22.16 19.74
CA ARG A 579 -33.82 -20.74 20.13
C ARG A 579 -32.44 -20.07 20.20
N GLN A 580 -31.43 -20.80 20.67
CA GLN A 580 -30.06 -20.33 20.79
C GLN A 580 -29.37 -20.09 19.44
N ILE A 581 -29.80 -20.75 18.37
CA ILE A 581 -29.22 -20.52 17.03
C ILE A 581 -29.93 -19.42 16.22
N LYS A 582 -31.00 -18.81 16.74
CA LYS A 582 -31.85 -17.83 16.03
C LYS A 582 -31.27 -16.42 15.89
N GLU A 583 -29.96 -16.27 15.95
CA GLU A 583 -29.33 -14.97 15.69
C GLU A 583 -29.46 -14.58 14.21
N ALA A 584 -29.66 -13.29 13.96
CA ALA A 584 -29.63 -12.68 12.63
C ALA A 584 -28.93 -11.30 12.71
N VAL A 585 -28.37 -10.84 11.59
CA VAL A 585 -27.65 -9.55 11.47
C VAL A 585 -28.62 -8.38 11.44
#